data_AF-A0A1H8QUM7-F1
#
_entry.id   AF-A0A1H8QUM7-F1
#
_cell.length_a   1.000
_cell.length_b   1.000
_cell.length_c   1.000
_cell.angle_alpha   90.00
_cell.angle_beta   90.00
_cell.angle_gamma   90.00
#
_symmetry.space_group_name_H-M   'P 1'
#
loop_
_entity.id
_entity.type
_entity.pdbx_description
1 polymer ?
#
loop_
_entity_poly.entity_id
_entity_poly.type
_entity_poly.pdbx_seq_one_letter_code
_entity_poly.pdbx_strand_id
1 'polypeptide(L)'
;MAYVEESAASKNPWGRGRAKKKSKLTLEQSALAIKHVEISTAATEVCRKVGISEATLCNGQKKFAGLGAPEVRRLKHFKGETRRLKGVVADLTLDKEMRQEVLRKTLKPARRRALAGWMVERYRVSVRLATALMRLA
;
A
#
# COMPACT_ATOMS: atom_id res chain seq x y z
N MET A 1 16.13 30.92 -49.56
CA MET A 1 15.08 30.28 -48.75
C MET A 1 15.68 29.06 -48.09
N ALA A 2 16.25 29.23 -46.90
CA ALA A 2 16.84 28.13 -46.13
C ALA A 2 15.79 27.62 -45.14
N TYR A 3 15.34 26.39 -45.37
CA TYR A 3 14.65 25.57 -44.38
C TYR A 3 15.58 25.40 -43.18
N VAL A 4 15.18 25.90 -42.01
CA VAL A 4 15.83 25.57 -40.73
C VAL A 4 15.03 24.43 -40.11
N GLU A 5 15.65 23.25 -40.12
CA GLU A 5 15.22 22.04 -39.44
C GLU A 5 15.20 22.18 -37.90
N GLU A 6 14.41 21.29 -37.30
CA GLU A 6 14.56 20.74 -35.95
C GLU A 6 14.02 21.50 -34.74
N SER A 7 12.69 21.62 -34.76
CA SER A 7 11.87 21.48 -33.56
C SER A 7 11.91 20.03 -33.05
N ALA A 8 12.80 19.72 -32.12
CA ALA A 8 12.71 18.53 -31.27
C ALA A 8 13.48 18.70 -29.95
N ALA A 9 13.15 19.74 -29.18
CA ALA A 9 13.48 19.77 -27.76
C ALA A 9 12.78 18.57 -27.09
N SER A 10 13.56 17.51 -26.89
CA SER A 10 13.21 16.23 -26.25
C SER A 10 12.39 16.45 -24.97
N LYS A 11 11.05 16.40 -25.09
CA LYS A 11 10.14 16.09 -24.01
C LYS A 11 10.39 14.63 -23.64
N ASN A 12 11.24 14.38 -22.65
CA ASN A 12 11.40 13.05 -22.10
C ASN A 12 10.06 12.59 -21.48
N PRO A 13 9.41 11.54 -22.03
CA PRO A 13 8.06 11.14 -21.63
C PRO A 13 8.05 10.28 -20.35
N TRP A 14 9.23 9.99 -19.81
CA TRP A 14 9.43 9.18 -18.61
C TRP A 14 9.92 10.06 -17.47
N GLY A 15 9.03 10.92 -16.99
CA GLY A 15 9.18 11.58 -15.70
C GLY A 15 9.26 10.51 -14.60
N ARG A 16 10.45 9.99 -14.32
CA ARG A 16 10.70 9.26 -13.07
C ARG A 16 10.57 10.28 -11.94
N GLY A 17 9.35 10.49 -11.48
CA GLY A 17 9.10 11.14 -10.20
C GLY A 17 9.96 10.42 -9.17
N ARG A 18 10.93 11.14 -8.60
CA ARG A 18 11.84 10.60 -7.58
C ARG A 18 10.99 9.92 -6.51
N ALA A 19 11.05 8.60 -6.42
CA ALA A 19 10.47 7.86 -5.31
C ALA A 19 11.06 8.46 -4.02
N LYS A 20 10.21 9.10 -3.20
CA LYS A 20 10.68 9.71 -1.96
C LYS A 20 11.35 8.62 -1.12
N LYS A 21 12.64 8.80 -0.83
CA LYS A 21 13.35 7.96 0.15
C LYS A 21 12.51 7.95 1.43
N LYS A 22 12.10 6.76 1.88
CA LYS A 22 11.37 6.61 3.15
C LYS A 22 12.25 7.19 4.25
N SER A 23 11.74 8.18 4.98
CA SER A 23 12.49 8.83 6.06
C SER A 23 12.83 7.81 7.14
N LYS A 24 14.08 7.80 7.60
CA LYS A 24 14.56 6.91 8.68
C LYS A 24 13.93 7.22 10.05
N LEU A 25 13.30 8.38 10.19
CA LEU A 25 12.61 8.78 11.41
C LEU A 25 11.29 8.04 11.57
N THR A 26 11.10 7.45 12.76
CA THR A 26 9.84 6.84 13.15
C THR A 26 8.78 7.93 13.37
N LEU A 27 7.54 7.64 12.97
CA LEU A 27 6.36 8.49 13.21
C LEU A 27 6.24 8.96 14.68
N GLU A 28 6.70 8.13 15.60
CA GLU A 28 6.73 8.44 17.04
C GLU A 28 7.72 9.55 17.39
N GLN A 29 8.91 9.53 16.79
CA GLN A 29 9.92 10.58 16.96
C GLN A 29 9.41 11.92 16.42
N SER A 30 8.70 11.91 15.28
CA SER A 30 8.06 13.12 14.76
C SER A 30 6.94 13.64 15.65
N ALA A 31 6.12 12.76 16.25
CA ALA A 31 5.03 13.18 17.13
C ALA A 31 5.54 13.72 18.48
N LEU A 32 6.61 13.14 19.03
CA LEU A 32 7.27 13.65 20.22
C LEU A 32 7.91 15.01 19.96
N ALA A 33 8.59 15.20 18.82
CA ALA A 33 9.14 16.49 18.41
C ALA A 33 8.06 17.58 18.33
N ILE A 34 6.88 17.25 17.79
CA ILE A 34 5.74 18.19 17.72
C ILE A 34 5.27 18.59 19.13
N LYS A 35 5.10 17.62 20.03
CA LYS A 35 4.73 17.90 21.44
C LYS A 35 5.75 18.79 22.16
N HIS A 36 7.04 18.59 21.94
CA HIS A 36 8.07 19.42 22.57
C HIS A 36 7.97 20.90 22.13
N VAL A 37 7.62 21.14 20.87
CA VAL A 37 7.41 22.50 20.34
C VAL A 37 6.14 23.13 20.90
N GLU A 38 5.06 22.35 21.09
CA GLU A 38 3.81 22.82 21.72
C GLU A 38 4.00 23.22 23.21
N ILE A 39 4.91 22.55 23.92
CA ILE A 39 5.17 22.77 25.36
C ILE A 39 6.16 23.93 25.62
N SER A 40 6.61 24.66 24.58
CA SER A 40 7.51 25.84 24.61
C SER A 40 9.02 25.60 24.56
N THR A 41 9.49 24.70 23.68
CA THR A 41 10.90 24.72 23.22
C THR A 41 11.02 25.28 21.80
N ALA A 42 12.05 26.10 21.55
CA ALA A 42 12.30 26.69 20.25
C ALA A 42 12.42 25.58 19.17
N ALA A 43 11.68 25.71 18.08
CA ALA A 43 11.60 24.71 17.01
C ALA A 43 12.97 24.31 16.44
N THR A 44 13.91 25.25 16.42
CA THR A 44 15.31 25.07 16.02
C THR A 44 16.07 24.08 16.90
N GLU A 45 15.86 24.11 18.21
CA GLU A 45 16.54 23.19 19.15
C GLU A 45 15.99 21.76 19.05
N VAL A 46 14.68 21.62 18.88
CA VAL A 46 14.03 20.33 18.70
C VAL A 46 14.46 19.69 17.37
N CYS A 47 14.55 20.50 16.30
CA CYS A 47 15.07 20.06 15.01
C CYS A 47 16.52 19.54 15.11
N ARG A 48 17.38 20.22 15.89
CA ARG A 48 18.76 19.77 16.16
C ARG A 48 18.81 18.49 16.99
N LYS A 49 18.04 18.39 18.08
CA LYS A 49 18.02 17.23 18.98
C LYS A 49 17.48 15.96 18.32
N VAL A 50 16.44 16.09 17.50
CA VAL A 50 15.77 14.95 16.86
C VAL A 50 16.33 14.68 15.45
N GLY A 51 17.19 15.56 14.92
CA GLY A 51 17.82 15.40 13.60
C GLY A 51 16.84 15.56 12.44
N ILE A 52 15.83 16.43 12.60
CA ILE A 52 14.78 16.67 11.60
C ILE A 52 14.89 18.11 11.09
N SER A 53 14.58 18.35 9.82
CA SER A 53 14.48 19.71 9.29
C SER A 53 13.19 20.41 9.75
N GLU A 54 13.24 21.73 9.88
CA GLU A 54 12.08 22.56 10.22
C GLU A 54 10.91 22.37 9.24
N ALA A 55 11.20 22.20 7.95
CA ALA A 55 10.19 21.89 6.94
C ALA A 55 9.44 20.57 7.23
N THR A 56 10.13 19.58 7.80
CA THR A 56 9.52 18.30 8.18
C THR A 56 8.69 18.44 9.45
N LEU A 57 9.15 19.27 10.40
CA LEU A 57 8.42 19.61 11.61
C LEU A 57 7.12 20.37 11.30
N CYS A 58 7.16 21.40 10.46
CA CYS A 58 5.98 22.16 10.03
C CYS A 58 4.97 21.26 9.30
N ASN A 59 5.44 20.38 8.41
CA ASN A 59 4.59 19.40 7.74
C ASN A 59 4.01 18.35 8.71
N GLY A 60 4.74 18.02 9.78
CA GLY A 60 4.29 17.17 10.86
C GLY A 60 3.21 17.84 11.70
N GLN A 61 3.42 19.10 12.10
CA GLN A 61 2.43 19.92 12.80
C GLN A 61 1.13 20.02 11.99
N LYS A 62 1.19 20.30 10.69
CA LYS A 62 -0.03 20.31 9.84
C LYS A 62 -0.79 18.97 9.80
N LYS A 63 -0.09 17.85 9.96
CA LYS A 63 -0.69 16.50 9.87
C LYS A 63 -1.12 15.92 11.21
N PHE A 64 -0.53 16.39 12.31
CA PHE A 64 -0.72 15.86 13.65
C PHE A 64 -1.08 16.95 14.68
N ALA A 65 -1.39 18.18 14.24
CA ALA A 65 -1.86 19.25 15.11
C ALA A 65 -3.07 18.76 15.91
N GLY A 66 -2.99 18.89 17.24
CA GLY A 66 -4.03 18.42 18.16
C GLY A 66 -4.05 16.91 18.41
N LEU A 67 -3.16 16.11 17.80
CA LEU A 67 -3.02 14.68 18.05
C LEU A 67 -1.75 14.40 18.87
N GLY A 68 -1.93 13.88 20.09
CA GLY A 68 -0.81 13.46 20.90
C GLY A 68 -0.07 12.25 20.32
N ALA A 69 1.19 12.05 20.75
CA ALA A 69 1.96 10.82 20.48
C ALA A 69 1.18 9.49 20.70
N PRO A 70 0.33 9.33 21.73
CA PRO A 70 -0.52 8.13 21.86
C PRO A 70 -1.61 8.01 20.79
N GLU A 71 -2.33 9.09 20.44
CA GLU A 71 -3.30 9.10 19.32
C GLU A 71 -2.65 8.71 17.99
N VAL A 72 -1.45 9.21 17.71
CA VAL A 72 -0.72 8.90 16.46
C VAL A 72 -0.33 7.41 16.40
N ARG A 73 0.08 6.83 17.53
CA ARG A 73 0.36 5.38 17.63
C ARG A 73 -0.90 4.55 17.38
N ARG A 74 -2.00 4.91 18.03
CA ARG A 74 -3.30 4.24 17.88
C ARG A 74 -3.82 4.35 16.44
N LEU A 75 -3.67 5.51 15.80
CA LEU A 75 -4.04 5.71 14.39
C LEU A 75 -3.20 4.83 13.44
N LYS A 76 -1.91 4.67 13.72
CA LYS A 76 -1.01 3.79 12.93
C LYS A 76 -1.40 2.32 13.10
N HIS A 77 -1.72 1.91 14.32
CA HIS A 77 -2.20 0.57 14.62
C HIS A 77 -3.48 0.27 13.81
N PHE A 78 -4.51 1.10 13.93
CA PHE A 78 -5.76 0.93 13.19
C PHE A 78 -5.58 0.96 11.67
N LYS A 79 -4.70 1.80 11.13
CA LYS A 79 -4.37 1.80 9.69
C LYS A 79 -3.69 0.51 9.25
N GLY A 80 -2.79 -0.04 10.09
CA GLY A 80 -2.14 -1.31 9.85
C GLY A 80 -3.14 -2.47 9.85
N GLU A 81 -4.02 -2.51 10.85
CA GLU A 81 -5.09 -3.49 10.96
C GLU A 81 -6.07 -3.40 9.79
N THR A 82 -6.52 -2.21 9.42
CA THR A 82 -7.41 -2.02 8.26
C THR A 82 -6.79 -2.56 6.97
N ARG A 83 -5.49 -2.37 6.77
CA ARG A 83 -4.79 -2.91 5.60
C ARG A 83 -4.72 -4.44 5.64
N ARG A 84 -4.43 -5.02 6.81
CA ARG A 84 -4.40 -6.48 6.99
C ARG A 84 -5.79 -7.08 6.77
N LEU A 85 -6.82 -6.51 7.40
CA LEU A 85 -8.21 -6.94 7.26
C LEU A 85 -8.65 -6.89 5.80
N LYS A 86 -8.37 -5.79 5.08
CA LYS A 86 -8.72 -5.67 3.65
C LYS A 86 -8.04 -6.73 2.78
N GLY A 87 -6.79 -7.10 3.09
CA GLY A 87 -6.10 -8.19 2.41
C GLY A 87 -6.79 -9.53 2.65
N VAL A 88 -7.01 -9.89 3.91
CA VAL A 88 -7.68 -11.14 4.29
C VAL A 88 -9.10 -11.21 3.70
N VAL A 89 -9.87 -10.12 3.75
CA VAL A 89 -11.21 -10.08 3.17
C VAL A 89 -11.18 -10.26 1.66
N ALA A 90 -10.22 -9.66 0.95
CA ALA A 90 -10.07 -9.87 -0.49
C ALA A 90 -9.76 -11.34 -0.82
N ASP A 91 -8.80 -11.94 -0.11
CA ASP A 91 -8.41 -13.36 -0.29
C ASP A 91 -9.60 -14.30 -0.01
N LEU A 92 -10.32 -14.08 1.10
CA LEU A 92 -11.50 -14.88 1.46
C LEU A 92 -12.67 -14.68 0.49
N THR A 93 -12.83 -13.48 -0.08
CA THR A 93 -13.88 -13.21 -1.07
C THR A 93 -13.59 -13.97 -2.37
N LEU A 94 -12.34 -13.93 -2.83
CA LEU A 94 -11.89 -14.72 -3.99
C LEU A 94 -12.10 -16.22 -3.76
N ASP A 95 -11.76 -16.74 -2.57
CA ASP A 95 -11.98 -18.14 -2.21
C ASP A 95 -13.46 -18.51 -2.19
N LYS A 96 -14.32 -17.62 -1.67
CA LYS A 96 -15.77 -17.82 -1.65
C LYS A 96 -16.36 -17.88 -3.06
N GLU A 97 -15.99 -16.95 -3.94
CA GLU A 97 -16.42 -16.93 -5.33
C GLU A 97 -15.99 -18.20 -6.06
N MET A 98 -14.71 -18.58 -5.89
CA MET A 98 -14.14 -19.78 -6.47
C MET A 98 -14.92 -21.04 -6.03
N ARG A 99 -15.23 -21.19 -4.73
CA ARG A 99 -16.00 -22.34 -4.23
C ARG A 99 -17.44 -22.36 -4.72
N GLN A 100 -18.12 -21.21 -4.73
CA GLN A 100 -19.49 -21.12 -5.23
C GLN A 100 -19.58 -21.48 -6.71
N GLU A 101 -18.61 -21.07 -7.52
CA GLU A 101 -18.58 -21.37 -8.96
C GLU A 101 -18.39 -22.88 -9.24
N VAL A 102 -17.66 -23.58 -8.37
CA VAL A 102 -17.48 -25.04 -8.47
C VAL A 102 -18.74 -25.78 -8.04
N LEU A 103 -19.32 -25.42 -6.90
CA LEU A 103 -20.52 -26.08 -6.36
C LEU A 103 -21.75 -25.91 -7.25
N ARG A 104 -21.83 -24.82 -8.02
CA ARG A 104 -22.92 -24.59 -9.00
C ARG A 104 -22.87 -25.55 -10.20
N LYS A 105 -21.78 -26.28 -10.42
CA LYS A 105 -21.59 -27.10 -11.62
C LYS A 105 -21.39 -28.57 -11.26
N THR A 106 -22.35 -29.43 -11.58
CA THR A 106 -22.16 -30.89 -11.56
C THR A 106 -21.33 -31.30 -12.79
N LEU A 107 -20.05 -31.64 -12.59
CA LEU A 107 -19.10 -31.80 -13.69
C LEU A 107 -18.67 -33.26 -13.91
N LYS A 108 -18.83 -33.72 -15.16
CA LYS A 108 -18.17 -34.94 -15.68
C LYS A 108 -16.63 -34.80 -15.59
N PRO A 109 -15.85 -35.88 -15.43
CA PRO A 109 -14.40 -35.83 -15.21
C PRO A 109 -13.60 -35.01 -16.23
N ALA A 110 -13.98 -35.04 -17.52
CA ALA A 110 -13.33 -34.24 -18.56
C ALA A 110 -13.51 -32.72 -18.35
N ARG A 111 -14.69 -32.30 -17.87
CA ARG A 111 -15.03 -30.88 -17.64
C ARG A 111 -14.42 -30.33 -16.36
N ARG A 112 -14.14 -31.19 -15.36
CA ARG A 112 -13.36 -30.85 -14.16
C ARG A 112 -11.92 -30.44 -14.51
N ARG A 113 -11.26 -31.15 -15.43
CA ARG A 113 -9.91 -30.79 -15.92
C ARG A 113 -9.88 -29.43 -16.62
N ALA A 114 -10.86 -29.17 -17.50
CA ALA A 114 -10.97 -27.88 -18.17
C ALA A 114 -11.23 -26.72 -17.18
N LEU A 115 -12.09 -26.94 -16.17
CA LEU A 115 -12.37 -25.92 -15.14
C LEU A 115 -11.14 -25.64 -14.26
N ALA A 116 -10.36 -26.66 -13.89
CA ALA A 116 -9.10 -26.46 -13.16
C ALA A 116 -8.12 -25.57 -13.94
N GLY A 117 -7.99 -25.78 -15.26
CA GLY A 117 -7.15 -24.93 -16.12
C GLY A 117 -7.67 -23.48 -16.18
N TRP A 118 -8.98 -23.31 -16.33
CA TRP A 118 -9.61 -21.99 -16.31
C TRP A 118 -9.41 -21.25 -14.98
N MET A 119 -9.45 -21.96 -13.84
CA MET A 119 -9.20 -21.37 -12.52
C MET A 119 -7.77 -20.85 -12.36
N VAL A 120 -6.78 -21.61 -12.84
CA VAL A 120 -5.36 -21.21 -12.81
C VAL A 120 -5.16 -19.92 -13.60
N GLU A 121 -5.77 -19.79 -14.77
CA GLU A 121 -5.67 -18.59 -15.59
C GLU A 121 -6.43 -17.39 -14.97
N ARG A 122 -7.67 -17.61 -14.53
CA ARG A 122 -8.57 -16.55 -14.08
C ARG A 122 -8.22 -15.97 -12.70
N TYR A 123 -7.80 -16.84 -11.79
CA TYR A 123 -7.53 -16.49 -10.38
C TYR A 123 -6.05 -16.55 -10.02
N ARG A 124 -5.16 -16.88 -10.98
CA ARG A 124 -3.71 -17.04 -10.76
C ARG A 124 -3.35 -17.97 -9.60
N VAL A 125 -4.19 -18.97 -9.37
CA VAL A 125 -3.98 -20.00 -8.34
C VAL A 125 -3.03 -21.08 -8.84
N SER A 126 -2.34 -21.76 -7.93
CA SER A 126 -1.49 -22.89 -8.30
C SER A 126 -2.31 -24.07 -8.86
N VAL A 127 -1.75 -24.81 -9.81
CA VAL A 127 -2.38 -26.02 -10.39
C VAL A 127 -2.77 -27.03 -9.30
N ARG A 128 -1.96 -27.13 -8.23
CA ARG A 128 -2.23 -27.98 -7.07
C ARG A 128 -3.51 -27.56 -6.34
N LEU A 129 -3.68 -26.27 -6.09
CA LEU A 129 -4.88 -25.72 -5.44
C LEU A 129 -6.13 -25.94 -6.30
N ALA A 130 -6.05 -25.64 -7.60
CA ALA A 130 -7.16 -25.85 -8.53
C ALA A 130 -7.59 -27.33 -8.59
N THR A 131 -6.62 -28.26 -8.66
CA THR A 131 -6.91 -29.71 -8.69
C THR A 131 -7.49 -30.21 -7.37
N ALA A 132 -7.01 -29.70 -6.23
CA ALA A 132 -7.56 -30.04 -4.92
C ALA A 132 -9.01 -29.57 -4.77
N LEU A 133 -9.33 -28.36 -5.24
CA LEU A 133 -10.70 -27.83 -5.22
C LEU A 133 -11.65 -28.63 -6.12
N MET A 134 -11.20 -29.08 -7.30
CA MET A 134 -12.01 -29.94 -8.17
C MET A 134 -12.29 -31.34 -7.61
N ARG A 135 -11.54 -31.78 -6.59
CA ARG A 135 -11.75 -33.07 -5.90
C ARG A 135 -12.71 -32.96 -4.72
N LEU A 136 -12.77 -31.80 -4.08
CA LEU A 136 -13.62 -31.54 -2.92
C LEU A 136 -15.08 -31.19 -3.29
N ALA A 137 -15.35 -30.98 -4.58
CA ALA A 137 -16.68 -30.76 -5.15
C ALA A 137 -17.11 -31.91 -6.07
#